data_AF-A0A1D6LL34-F1
#
_entry.id   AF-A0A1D6LL34-F1
#
_cell.length_a   1.000
_cell.length_b   1.000
_cell.length_c   1.000
_cell.angle_alpha   90.00
_cell.angle_beta   90.00
_cell.angle_gamma   90.00
#
_symmetry.space_group_name_H-M   'P 1'
#
loop_
_entity.id
_entity.type
_entity.pdbx_description
1 polymer ?
#
loop_
_entity_poly.entity_id
_entity_poly.type
_entity_poly.pdbx_seq_one_letter_code
_entity_poly.pdbx_strand_id
1 'polypeptide(L)'
;MSMLISDWTHILLLLFSIEEFIPLLRERMNVLNPYVRQFLVGWITMLDSVPDIDMLGFLPDFLDGLFNMLSDSSHEIRQQADAALSEFLQEIKNSPGWDRDAHDQGAVGNSSFPTVLNCVVNSQHA
;
A
#
# COMPACT_ATOMS: atom_id res chain seq x y z
N MET A 1 -27.87 4.32 -11.99
CA MET A 1 -27.78 4.72 -10.57
C MET A 1 -26.34 4.54 -10.10
N SER A 2 -25.40 5.29 -10.67
CA SER A 2 -23.93 5.09 -10.47
C SER A 2 -23.11 6.38 -10.56
N MET A 3 -23.75 7.55 -10.69
CA MET A 3 -23.03 8.83 -10.88
C MET A 3 -23.02 9.71 -9.62
N LEU A 4 -23.51 9.21 -8.48
CA LEU A 4 -23.53 9.99 -7.24
C LEU A 4 -22.42 9.57 -6.25
N ILE A 5 -21.90 8.34 -6.29
CA ILE A 5 -20.86 7.88 -5.34
C ILE A 5 -19.46 8.44 -5.71
N SER A 6 -19.22 8.67 -7.00
CA SER A 6 -17.96 9.21 -7.51
C SER A 6 -17.72 10.67 -7.09
N ASP A 7 -18.76 11.50 -7.04
CA ASP A 7 -18.59 12.93 -6.68
C ASP A 7 -18.31 13.14 -5.18
N TRP A 8 -18.90 12.30 -4.32
CA TRP A 8 -18.68 12.40 -2.86
C TRP A 8 -17.29 11.92 -2.44
N THR A 9 -16.71 10.94 -3.15
CA THR A 9 -15.33 10.49 -2.89
C THR A 9 -14.33 11.61 -3.19
N HIS A 10 -14.49 12.34 -4.31
CA HIS A 10 -13.67 13.51 -4.62
C HIS A 10 -13.83 14.66 -3.59
N ILE A 11 -15.05 14.94 -3.11
CA ILE A 11 -15.27 16.01 -2.10
C ILE A 11 -14.66 15.63 -0.74
N LEU A 12 -14.74 14.37 -0.32
CA LEU A 12 -14.20 13.92 0.96
C LEU A 12 -12.67 13.86 0.94
N LEU A 13 -12.07 13.52 -0.21
CA LEU A 13 -10.62 13.51 -0.43
C LEU A 13 -10.00 14.91 -0.44
N LEU A 14 -10.72 15.93 -0.92
CA LEU A 14 -10.23 17.32 -0.92
C LEU A 14 -9.93 17.90 0.47
N LEU A 15 -10.50 17.31 1.54
CA LEU A 15 -10.27 17.73 2.93
C LEU A 15 -9.33 16.80 3.69
N PHE A 16 -8.96 15.66 3.10
CA PHE A 16 -8.19 14.62 3.78
C PHE A 16 -6.72 14.68 3.34
N SER A 17 -5.83 14.95 4.30
CA SER A 17 -4.38 14.92 4.06
C SER A 17 -3.85 13.50 4.32
N ILE A 18 -3.55 12.78 3.23
CA ILE A 18 -2.91 11.46 3.32
C ILE A 18 -1.54 11.55 4.01
N GLU A 19 -0.77 12.61 3.75
CA GLU A 19 0.55 12.83 4.35
C GLU A 19 0.50 12.96 5.88
N GLU A 20 -0.58 13.53 6.42
CA GLU A 20 -0.80 13.61 7.86
C GLU A 20 -1.33 12.29 8.44
N PHE A 21 -2.05 11.51 7.64
CA PHE A 21 -2.64 10.25 8.06
C PHE A 21 -1.63 9.10 8.14
N ILE A 22 -0.72 8.98 7.18
CA ILE A 22 0.25 7.87 7.11
C ILE A 22 1.08 7.70 8.41
N PRO A 23 1.62 8.76 9.04
CA PRO A 23 2.31 8.64 10.33
C PRO A 23 1.42 8.07 11.44
N LEU A 24 0.15 8.49 11.51
CA LEU A 24 -0.83 8.00 12.49
C LEU A 24 -1.18 6.54 12.25
N LEU A 25 -1.32 6.15 10.98
CA LEU A 25 -1.56 4.78 10.57
C LEU A 25 -0.41 3.88 11.04
N ARG A 26 0.84 4.23 10.70
CA ARG A 26 2.04 3.49 11.11
C ARG A 26 2.10 3.29 12.63
N GLU A 27 1.85 4.34 13.41
CA GLU A 27 1.89 4.27 14.89
C GLU A 27 0.86 3.28 15.46
N ARG A 28 -0.31 3.19 14.83
CA ARG A 28 -1.45 2.43 15.38
C ARG A 28 -1.57 1.00 14.86
N MET A 29 -0.84 0.63 13.83
CA MET A 29 -0.83 -0.74 13.31
C MET A 29 -0.27 -1.76 14.30
N ASN A 30 0.67 -1.36 15.16
CA ASN A 30 1.29 -2.24 16.15
C ASN A 30 0.54 -2.29 17.50
N VAL A 31 -0.65 -1.67 17.59
CA VAL A 31 -1.47 -1.64 18.82
C VAL A 31 -2.16 -2.99 19.05
N LEU A 32 -2.27 -3.39 20.31
CA LEU A 32 -2.83 -4.69 20.73
C LEU A 32 -4.32 -4.88 20.42
N ASN A 33 -5.08 -3.81 20.18
CA ASN A 33 -6.52 -3.89 19.94
C ASN A 33 -6.83 -4.40 18.52
N PRO A 34 -7.45 -5.58 18.35
CA PRO A 34 -7.75 -6.16 17.05
C PRO A 34 -8.72 -5.32 16.22
N TYR A 35 -9.67 -4.60 16.86
CA TYR A 35 -10.62 -3.75 16.14
C TYR A 35 -9.93 -2.55 15.49
N VAL A 36 -8.89 -2.01 16.13
CA VAL A 36 -8.09 -0.93 15.55
C VAL A 36 -7.32 -1.44 14.35
N ARG A 37 -6.68 -2.61 14.46
CA ARG A 37 -5.94 -3.22 13.35
C ARG A 37 -6.85 -3.52 12.17
N GLN A 38 -8.01 -4.12 12.41
CA GLN A 38 -9.01 -4.39 11.39
C GLN A 38 -9.49 -3.10 10.69
N PHE A 39 -9.77 -2.06 11.48
CA PHE A 39 -10.12 -0.75 10.95
C PHE A 39 -9.02 -0.18 10.06
N LEU A 40 -7.76 -0.24 10.50
CA LEU A 40 -6.62 0.26 9.73
C LEU A 40 -6.43 -0.46 8.40
N VAL A 41 -6.55 -1.80 8.36
CA VAL A 41 -6.50 -2.54 7.09
C VAL A 41 -7.63 -2.08 6.16
N GLY A 42 -8.84 -1.88 6.68
CA GLY A 42 -9.96 -1.35 5.91
C GLY A 42 -9.72 0.08 5.36
N TRP A 43 -8.99 0.93 6.08
CA TRP A 43 -8.60 2.24 5.56
C TRP A 43 -7.51 2.14 4.49
N ILE A 44 -6.55 1.23 4.64
CA ILE A 44 -5.53 0.99 3.60
C ILE A 44 -6.20 0.60 2.29
N THR A 45 -7.11 -0.38 2.32
CA THR A 45 -7.81 -0.85 1.10
C THR A 45 -8.76 0.21 0.53
N MET A 46 -9.43 0.99 1.39
CA MET A 46 -10.26 2.11 0.93
C MET A 46 -9.43 3.18 0.23
N LEU A 47 -8.30 3.58 0.82
CA LEU A 47 -7.41 4.58 0.24
C LEU A 47 -6.75 4.08 -1.05
N ASP A 48 -6.40 2.80 -1.12
CA ASP A 48 -5.86 2.17 -2.33
C ASP A 48 -6.87 2.15 -3.49
N SER A 49 -8.16 2.03 -3.18
CA SER A 49 -9.23 2.11 -4.20
C SER A 49 -9.42 3.50 -4.82
N VAL A 50 -8.75 4.54 -4.30
CA VAL A 50 -8.83 5.91 -4.81
C VAL A 50 -7.80 6.13 -5.92
N PRO A 51 -8.22 6.38 -7.17
CA PRO A 51 -7.30 6.46 -8.32
C PRO A 51 -6.33 7.66 -8.28
N ASP A 52 -6.64 8.69 -7.50
CA ASP A 52 -5.82 9.89 -7.36
C ASP A 52 -4.76 9.77 -6.24
N ILE A 53 -4.78 8.69 -5.44
CA ILE A 53 -3.81 8.44 -4.37
C ILE A 53 -2.83 7.36 -4.81
N ASP A 54 -1.53 7.70 -4.84
CA ASP A 54 -0.46 6.72 -5.01
C ASP A 54 -0.13 6.07 -3.66
N MET A 55 -0.89 5.03 -3.28
CA MET A 55 -0.66 4.29 -2.03
C MET A 55 0.63 3.47 -2.05
N LEU A 56 1.09 3.01 -3.23
CA LEU A 56 2.37 2.32 -3.38
C LEU A 56 3.53 3.21 -2.92
N GLY A 57 3.48 4.52 -3.19
CA GLY A 57 4.47 5.49 -2.71
C GLY A 57 4.66 5.48 -1.19
N PHE A 58 3.61 5.16 -0.43
CA PHE A 58 3.61 5.09 1.04
C PHE A 58 3.78 3.68 1.60
N LEU A 59 3.77 2.64 0.76
CA LEU A 59 3.84 1.24 1.20
C LEU A 59 5.00 0.96 2.18
N PRO A 60 6.24 1.45 1.96
CA PRO A 60 7.34 1.24 2.90
C PRO A 60 7.05 1.74 4.32
N ASP A 61 6.13 2.70 4.49
CA ASP A 61 5.80 3.26 5.79
C ASP A 61 4.98 2.34 6.68
N PHE A 62 4.12 1.51 6.08
CA PHE A 62 3.18 0.66 6.82
C PHE A 62 3.34 -0.84 6.56
N LEU A 63 4.29 -1.22 5.70
CA LEU A 63 4.55 -2.61 5.32
C LEU A 63 4.85 -3.51 6.53
N ASP A 64 5.67 -3.06 7.48
CA ASP A 64 5.97 -3.82 8.70
C ASP A 64 4.70 -4.13 9.51
N GLY A 65 3.79 -3.16 9.61
CA GLY A 65 2.50 -3.35 10.25
C GLY A 65 1.64 -4.38 9.52
N LEU A 66 1.63 -4.37 8.18
CA LEU A 66 0.89 -5.35 7.38
C LEU A 66 1.46 -6.76 7.60
N PHE A 67 2.79 -6.92 7.62
CA PHE A 67 3.43 -8.19 7.92
C PHE A 67 3.10 -8.70 9.33
N ASN A 68 3.05 -7.82 10.32
CA ASN A 68 2.60 -8.19 11.67
C ASN A 68 1.15 -8.69 11.66
N MET A 69 0.27 -8.08 10.85
CA MET A 69 -1.12 -8.49 10.71
C MET A 69 -1.31 -9.81 9.95
N LEU A 70 -0.37 -10.22 9.08
CA LEU A 70 -0.38 -11.56 8.49
C LEU A 70 -0.20 -12.67 9.56
N SER A 71 0.42 -12.34 10.69
CA SER A 71 0.59 -13.24 11.84
C SER A 71 -0.40 -12.96 12.98
N ASP A 72 -1.46 -12.20 12.73
CA ASP A 72 -2.45 -11.84 13.76
C ASP A 72 -3.15 -13.07 14.34
N SER A 73 -3.60 -12.99 15.60
CA SER A 73 -4.40 -14.07 16.20
C SER A 73 -5.79 -14.20 15.56
N SER A 74 -6.36 -13.07 15.09
CA SER A 74 -7.64 -13.04 14.39
C SER A 74 -7.50 -13.49 12.95
N HIS A 75 -8.24 -14.54 12.58
CA HIS A 75 -8.28 -15.05 11.20
C HIS A 75 -8.75 -14.00 10.19
N GLU A 76 -9.75 -13.22 10.57
CA GLU A 76 -10.32 -12.17 9.71
C GLU A 76 -9.27 -11.11 9.36
N ILE A 77 -8.49 -10.65 10.35
CA ILE A 77 -7.45 -9.64 10.14
C ILE A 77 -6.36 -10.19 9.23
N ARG A 78 -5.93 -11.45 9.42
CA ARG A 78 -4.95 -12.10 8.53
C ARG A 78 -5.44 -12.13 7.09
N GLN A 79 -6.71 -12.51 6.87
CA GLN A 79 -7.27 -12.58 5.53
C GLN A 79 -7.36 -11.20 4.86
N GLN A 80 -7.77 -10.17 5.60
CA GLN A 80 -7.84 -8.81 5.07
C GLN A 80 -6.45 -8.25 4.74
N ALA A 81 -5.45 -8.49 5.59
CA ALA A 81 -4.07 -8.08 5.34
C ALA A 81 -3.46 -8.81 4.14
N ASP A 82 -3.72 -10.11 3.99
CA ASP A 82 -3.28 -10.93 2.84
C ASP A 82 -3.88 -10.43 1.52
N ALA A 83 -5.19 -10.11 1.52
CA ALA A 83 -5.86 -9.55 0.35
C ALA A 83 -5.26 -8.18 -0.04
N ALA A 84 -5.12 -7.26 0.92
CA ALA A 84 -4.56 -5.93 0.67
C ALA A 84 -3.13 -6.01 0.14
N LEU A 85 -2.27 -6.84 0.75
CA LEU A 85 -0.89 -7.01 0.30
C LEU A 85 -0.83 -7.65 -1.10
N SER A 86 -1.71 -8.61 -1.39
CA SER A 86 -1.79 -9.24 -2.71
C SER A 86 -2.14 -8.26 -3.81
N GLU A 87 -3.05 -7.30 -3.54
CA GLU A 87 -3.43 -6.24 -4.48
C GLU A 87 -2.23 -5.32 -4.77
N PHE A 88 -1.54 -4.83 -3.74
CA PHE A 88 -0.32 -4.03 -3.92
C PHE A 88 0.76 -4.75 -4.73
N LEU A 89 1.01 -6.04 -4.44
CA LEU A 89 2.01 -6.82 -5.18
C LEU A 89 1.61 -7.03 -6.65
N GLN A 90 0.32 -7.20 -6.93
CA GLN A 90 -0.17 -7.28 -8.31
C GLN A 90 0.01 -5.95 -9.03
N GLU A 91 -0.27 -4.82 -8.37
CA GLU A 91 -0.06 -3.49 -8.93
C GLU A 91 1.41 -3.23 -9.26
N ILE A 92 2.33 -3.57 -8.33
CA ILE A 92 3.78 -3.49 -8.56
C ILE A 92 4.18 -4.33 -9.78
N LYS A 93 3.69 -5.57 -9.88
CA LYS A 93 4.01 -6.47 -11.00
C LYS A 93 3.50 -5.94 -12.34
N ASN A 94 2.34 -5.30 -12.34
CA ASN A 94 1.73 -4.73 -13.53
C ASN A 94 2.28 -3.35 -13.89
N SER A 95 3.13 -2.77 -13.04
CA SER A 95 3.75 -1.47 -13.30
C SER A 95 4.71 -1.53 -14.50
N PRO A 96 4.66 -0.55 -15.41
CA PRO A 96 5.48 -0.51 -16.63
C PRO A 96 6.97 -0.26 -16.29
N GLY A 97 7.66 -1.34 -15.91
CA GLY A 97 9.05 -1.31 -15.45
C GLY A 97 9.52 -2.70 -15.00
N TRP A 98 8.63 -3.48 -14.38
CA TRP A 98 8.92 -4.84 -13.91
C TRP A 98 9.39 -5.78 -15.04
N ASP A 99 8.78 -5.70 -16.23
CA ASP A 99 9.11 -6.59 -17.35
C ASP A 99 10.45 -6.28 -18.04
N ARG A 100 11.06 -5.11 -17.80
CA ARG A 100 12.24 -4.67 -18.56
C ARG A 100 13.57 -5.21 -18.05
N ASP A 101 13.64 -5.68 -16.81
CA ASP A 101 14.91 -6.17 -16.23
C ASP A 101 15.10 -7.68 -16.33
N ALA A 102 14.09 -8.42 -16.81
CA ALA A 102 14.20 -9.86 -16.98
C ALA A 102 14.94 -10.27 -18.27
N HIS A 103 15.19 -9.35 -19.22
CA HIS A 103 15.81 -9.70 -20.51
C HIS A 103 17.07 -8.92 -20.90
N ASP A 104 17.41 -7.75 -20.34
CA ASP A 104 18.54 -6.98 -20.88
C ASP A 104 19.57 -6.52 -19.84
N GLN A 105 20.69 -7.24 -19.79
CA GLN A 105 21.92 -6.73 -19.19
C GLN A 105 22.50 -5.64 -20.10
N GLY A 106 22.05 -4.39 -19.93
CA GLY A 106 22.76 -3.26 -20.51
C GLY A 106 21.95 -2.03 -20.88
N ALA A 107 21.37 -1.31 -19.91
CA ALA A 107 21.10 0.11 -20.11
C ALA A 107 21.03 0.86 -18.77
N VAL A 108 22.05 1.68 -18.52
CA VAL A 108 22.02 2.73 -17.49
C VAL A 108 21.21 3.90 -18.05
N GLY A 109 20.19 4.38 -17.31
CA GLY A 109 19.66 5.73 -17.52
C GLY A 109 18.16 5.91 -17.27
N ASN A 110 17.83 6.37 -16.06
CA ASN A 110 16.65 7.16 -15.67
C ASN A 110 15.30 6.88 -16.36
N SER A 111 14.37 6.22 -15.66
CA SER A 111 13.08 6.80 -15.20
C SER A 111 12.05 5.71 -14.87
N SER A 112 11.35 5.92 -13.75
CA SER A 112 10.25 5.09 -13.21
C SER A 112 10.60 3.71 -12.68
N PHE A 113 11.60 3.63 -11.79
CA PHE A 113 11.59 2.57 -10.78
C PHE A 113 10.67 3.00 -9.64
N PRO A 114 9.66 2.19 -9.24
CA PRO A 114 8.92 2.42 -8.01
C PRO A 114 9.94 2.46 -6.87
N THR A 115 9.98 3.56 -6.11
CA THR A 115 10.89 3.76 -4.97
C THR A 115 10.90 2.55 -4.03
N VAL A 116 9.74 1.88 -3.91
CA VAL A 116 9.53 0.65 -3.13
C VAL A 116 10.42 -0.51 -3.57
N LEU A 117 10.58 -0.78 -4.88
CA LEU A 117 11.44 -1.85 -5.36
C LEU A 117 12.91 -1.55 -5.09
N ASN A 118 13.31 -0.29 -5.20
CA ASN A 118 14.67 0.12 -4.85
C ASN A 118 14.92 -0.08 -3.33
N CYS A 119 13.94 0.22 -2.48
CA CYS A 119 14.02 -0.07 -1.05
C CYS A 119 14.10 -1.58 -0.75
N VAL A 120 13.29 -2.41 -1.42
CA VAL A 120 13.28 -3.88 -1.22
C VAL A 120 14.57 -4.52 -1.71
N VAL A 121 15.09 -4.12 -2.87
CA VAL A 121 16.34 -4.65 -3.44
C VAL A 121 17.55 -4.25 -2.59
N ASN A 122 17.62 -3.00 -2.11
CA ASN A 122 18.74 -2.56 -1.27
C ASN A 122 18.70 -3.14 0.15
N SER A 123 17.54 -3.58 0.66
CA SER A 123 17.42 -4.19 1.99
C SER A 123 17.94 -5.63 2.06
N GLN A 124 18.08 -6.34 0.93
CA GLN A 124 18.60 -7.72 0.91
C GLN A 124 20.14 -7.82 0.85
N HIS A 125 20.84 -6.70 0.71
CA HIS A 125 22.30 -6.64 0.59
C HIS A 125 23.02 -6.00 1.79
N ALA A 126 22.30 -5.71 2.88
CA ALA A 126 22.84 -5.18 4.13
C ALA A 126 22.98 -6.25 5.22
#